data_AF-A0A942T707-F1
#
_entry.id   AF-A0A942T707-F1
#
_cell.length_a   1.000
_cell.length_b   1.000
_cell.length_c   1.000
_cell.angle_alpha   90.00
_cell.angle_beta   90.00
_cell.angle_gamma   90.00
#
_symmetry.space_group_name_H-M   'P 1'
#
loop_
_entity.id
_entity.type
_entity.pdbx_description
1 polymer ?
#
loop_
_entity_poly.entity_id
_entity_poly.type
_entity_poly.pdbx_seq_one_letter_code
_entity_poly.pdbx_strand_id
1 'polypeptide(L)' 'MTTLAYDNELEMDVVELSDENIIERYITALLKMADKNYKLLEKELLKRRLFLVALERYDRKKTFFQSGISD' A
#
# COMPACT_ATOMS: atom_id res chain seq x y z
N MET A 1 3.33 -24.07 -14.52
CA MET A 1 4.03 -22.99 -13.81
C MET A 1 3.22 -22.67 -12.57
N THR A 2 3.82 -22.92 -11.41
CA THR A 2 3.20 -23.12 -10.10
C THR A 2 2.92 -21.79 -9.39
N THR A 3 1.85 -21.73 -8.59
CA THR A 3 1.42 -20.58 -7.74
C THR A 3 2.57 -19.93 -6.95
N LEU A 4 3.56 -20.72 -6.53
CA LEU A 4 4.76 -20.24 -5.84
C LEU A 4 5.63 -19.28 -6.66
N ALA A 5 5.68 -19.42 -7.98
CA ALA A 5 6.44 -18.51 -8.83
C ALA A 5 5.78 -17.12 -8.88
N TYR A 6 4.45 -17.10 -8.99
CA TYR A 6 3.66 -15.87 -9.06
C TYR A 6 3.73 -15.05 -7.77
N ASP A 7 3.65 -15.71 -6.61
CA ASP A 7 3.77 -15.03 -5.32
C ASP A 7 5.19 -14.45 -5.09
N ASN A 8 6.23 -15.13 -5.61
CA ASN A 8 7.61 -14.63 -5.54
C ASN A 8 7.85 -13.45 -6.49
N GLU A 9 7.28 -13.46 -7.70
CA GLU A 9 7.34 -12.32 -8.62
C GLU A 9 6.65 -11.08 -8.04
N LEU A 10 5.47 -11.26 -7.42
CA LEU A 10 4.77 -10.18 -6.70
C LEU A 10 5.55 -9.64 -5.49
N GLU A 11 6.21 -10.52 -4.73
CA GLU A 11 7.08 -10.08 -3.63
C GLU A 11 8.30 -9.29 -4.14
N MET A 12 8.93 -9.72 -5.23
CA MET A 12 10.05 -9.01 -5.85
C MET A 12 9.62 -7.62 -6.35
N ASP A 13 8.49 -7.52 -7.05
CA ASP A 13 7.94 -6.26 -7.55
C ASP A 13 7.73 -5.24 -6.42
N VAL A 14 7.28 -5.67 -5.25
CA VAL A 14 7.03 -4.79 -4.09
C VAL A 14 8.35 -4.33 -3.44
N VAL A 15 9.35 -5.20 -3.38
CA VAL A 15 10.67 -4.86 -2.83
C VAL A 15 11.42 -3.86 -3.71
N GLU A 16 11.20 -3.88 -5.03
CA GLU A 16 11.83 -2.91 -5.94
C GLU A 16 11.16 -1.53 -5.95
N LEU A 17 9.97 -1.38 -5.34
CA LEU A 17 9.31 -0.10 -5.23
C LEU A 17 10.13 0.89 -4.41
N SER A 18 10.11 2.15 -4.84
CA SER A 18 10.60 3.26 -4.01
C SER A 18 9.70 3.44 -2.77
N ASP A 19 10.27 4.07 -1.75
CA ASP A 19 9.58 4.35 -0.49
C ASP A 19 8.29 5.18 -0.70
N GLU A 20 8.31 6.15 -1.61
CA GLU A 20 7.12 6.93 -1.95
C GLU A 20 6.05 6.08 -2.65
N ASN A 21 6.46 5.24 -3.60
CA ASN A 21 5.54 4.41 -4.37
C ASN A 21 4.87 3.33 -3.51
N ILE A 22 5.62 2.72 -2.59
CA ILE A 22 5.05 1.70 -1.70
C ILE A 22 4.07 2.30 -0.70
N ILE A 23 4.38 3.50 -0.17
CA ILE A 23 3.47 4.25 0.70
C ILE A 23 2.19 4.60 -0.06
N GLU A 24 2.30 5.17 -1.26
CA GLU A 24 1.14 5.57 -2.08
C GLU A 24 0.26 4.38 -2.49
N ARG A 25 0.88 3.26 -2.89
CA ARG A 25 0.15 2.02 -3.20
C ARG A 25 -0.59 1.48 -1.98
N TYR A 26 0.06 1.46 -0.81
CA TYR A 26 -0.58 0.99 0.42
C TYR A 26 -1.78 1.86 0.81
N ILE A 27 -1.63 3.19 0.76
CA ILE A 27 -2.73 4.12 1.07
C ILE A 27 -3.88 3.94 0.06
N THR A 28 -3.57 3.80 -1.22
CA THR A 28 -4.57 3.56 -2.27
C THR A 28 -5.31 2.24 -2.05
N ALA A 29 -4.59 1.18 -1.67
CA ALA A 29 -5.16 -0.12 -1.32
C ALA A 29 -6.14 -0.01 -0.14
N LEU A 30 -5.76 0.70 0.92
CA LEU A 30 -6.62 0.95 2.08
C LEU A 30 -7.88 1.75 1.73
N LEU A 31 -7.74 2.81 0.94
CA LEU A 31 -8.87 3.67 0.57
C LEU A 31 -9.86 2.97 -0.37
N LYS A 32 -9.37 2.17 -1.32
CA LYS A 32 -10.22 1.47 -2.30
C LYS A 32 -10.80 0.16 -1.77
N MET A 33 -10.36 -0.33 -0.60
CA MET A 33 -10.73 -1.64 -0.03
C MET A 33 -10.65 -2.81 -1.02
N ALA A 34 -9.82 -2.69 -2.06
CA ALA A 34 -9.89 -3.56 -3.25
C ALA A 34 -8.60 -4.32 -3.53
N ASP A 35 -7.48 -3.98 -2.87
CA ASP A 35 -6.21 -4.63 -3.16
C ASP A 35 -5.95 -5.80 -2.20
N LYS A 36 -5.93 -7.01 -2.74
CA LYS A 36 -5.62 -8.24 -1.99
C LYS A 36 -4.16 -8.27 -1.52
N ASN A 37 -3.29 -7.43 -2.08
CA ASN A 37 -1.87 -7.38 -1.78
C ASN A 37 -1.51 -6.37 -0.69
N TYR A 38 -2.49 -5.75 -0.01
CA TYR A 38 -2.21 -4.77 1.04
C TYR A 38 -1.31 -5.32 2.17
N LYS A 39 -1.42 -6.62 2.49
CA LYS A 39 -0.57 -7.27 3.50
C LYS A 39 0.91 -7.36 3.09
N LEU A 40 1.17 -7.55 1.80
CA LEU A 40 2.54 -7.56 1.25
C LEU A 40 3.15 -6.16 1.36
N LEU A 41 2.38 -5.13 0.97
CA LEU A 41 2.77 -3.73 1.11
C LEU A 41 3.01 -3.35 2.58
N GLU A 42 2.13 -3.78 3.50
CA GLU A 42 2.27 -3.56 4.93
C GLU A 42 3.54 -4.18 5.51
N LYS A 43 3.82 -5.45 5.16
CA LYS A 43 5.02 -6.16 5.61
C LYS A 43 6.28 -5.44 5.17
N GLU A 44 6.32 -4.96 3.93
CA GLU A 44 7.48 -4.25 3.40
C GLU A 44 7.62 -2.83 4.01
N LEU A 45 6.51 -2.12 4.24
CA LEU A 45 6.51 -0.85 4.98
C LEU A 45 7.04 -1.01 6.41
N LEU A 46 6.70 -2.10 7.09
CA LEU A 46 7.22 -2.41 8.42
C LEU A 46 8.73 -2.69 8.39
N LYS A 47 9.22 -3.45 7.41
CA LYS A 47 10.68 -3.68 7.24
C LYS A 47 11.44 -2.37 7.04
N ARG A 48 10.89 -1.46 6.24
CA ARG A 48 11.48 -0.14 5.93
C ARG A 48 11.26 0.92 7.01
N ARG A 49 10.49 0.61 8.06
CA ARG A 49 10.09 1.56 9.12
C ARG A 49 9.28 2.75 8.60
N LEU A 50 8.54 2.57 7.52
CA LEU A 50 7.71 3.59 6.86
C LEU A 50 6.23 3.47 7.20
N PHE A 51 5.84 2.46 7.96
CA PHE A 51 4.44 2.18 8.28
C PHE A 51 3.71 3.38 8.92
N LEU A 52 4.34 4.05 9.89
CA LEU A 52 3.75 5.24 10.53
C LEU A 52 3.59 6.40 9.55
N VAL A 53 4.56 6.61 8.66
CA VAL A 53 4.48 7.64 7.61
C VAL A 53 3.30 7.36 6.67
N ALA A 54 3.08 6.09 6.32
CA ALA A 54 1.96 5.68 5.50
C ALA A 54 0.62 5.93 6.19
N LEU A 55 0.51 5.67 7.51
CA LEU A 55 -0.69 5.97 8.30
C LEU A 55 -0.97 7.47 8.38
N GLU A 56 0.03 8.30 8.66
CA GLU A 56 -0.14 9.76 8.70
C GLU A 56 -0.57 10.34 7.34
N ARG A 57 -0.06 9.80 6.24
CA ARG A 57 -0.49 10.19 4.89
C ARG A 57 -1.90 9.66 4.58
N TYR A 58 -2.24 8.45 5.03
CA TYR A 58 -3.60 7.91 4.92
C TYR A 58 -4.61 8.79 5.62
N ASP A 59 -4.37 9.17 6.88
CA ASP A 59 -5.29 10.01 7.66
C ASP A 59 -5.55 11.35 6.96
N ARG A 60 -4.50 12.00 6.45
CA ARG A 60 -4.64 13.21 5.63
C ARG A 60 -5.50 12.95 4.39
N LYS A 61 -5.19 11.92 3.60
CA LYS A 61 -5.92 11.62 2.36
C LYS A 61 -7.36 11.17 2.60
N LYS A 62 -7.66 10.48 3.70
CA LYS A 62 -9.01 10.06 4.07
C LYS A 62 -9.90 11.28 4.32
N THR A 63 -9.39 12.31 5.01
CA THR A 63 -10.13 13.57 5.19
C THR A 63 -10.50 14.20 3.84
N PHE A 64 -9.56 14.27 2.89
CA PHE A 64 -9.85 14.77 1.55
C PHE A 64 -10.84 13.89 0.78
N PHE A 65 -10.71 12.57 0.87
CA PHE A 65 -11.59 11.62 0.18
C PHE A 65 -13.03 11.69 0.70
N GLN A 66 -13.22 11.87 2.02
CA GLN A 66 -14.56 11.98 2.62
C GLN A 66 -15.21 13.34 2.35
N SER A 67 -14.44 14.42 2.33
CA SER A 67 -14.94 15.76 1.98
C SER A 67 -15.32 15.92 0.50
N GLY A 68 -14.83 15.04 -0.38
CA GLY A 68 -15.18 15.03 -1.82
C GLY A 68 -16.46 14.28 -2.18
N ILE A 69 -17.19 13.72 -1.19
CA ILE A 69 -18.47 13.00 -1.40
C ILE A 69 -19.67 13.93 -1.06
N SER A 70 -19.43 15.22 -0.82
CA SER A 70 -20.46 16.21 -0.44
C SER A 70 -20.85 17.20 -1.55
N ASP A 71 -20.64 16.85 -2.82
CA ASP A 71 -21.19 17.60 -3.98
C ASP A 71 -22.05 16.69 -4.86
#